data_AF-A0A0P9P2G4-F1
#
_entry.id   AF-A0A0P9P2G4-F1
#
_cell.length_a   1.000
_cell.length_b   1.000
_cell.length_c   1.000
_cell.angle_alpha   90.00
_cell.angle_beta   90.00
_cell.angle_gamma   90.00
#
_symmetry.space_group_name_H-M   'P 1'
#
loop_
_entity.id
_entity.type
_entity.pdbx_description
1 polymer ?
#
loop_
_entity_poly.entity_id
_entity_poly.type
_entity_poly.pdbx_seq_one_letter_code
_entity_poly.pdbx_strand_id
1 'polypeptide(L)'
;MMDALPDSALADVVACYRDPEHGDSRLVRLGDLSRYPELVAQGPLGQLMTRRILDRFLKDDTTEDERKAQALDWLAELRQNTDGGAE
;
A
#
# COMPACT_ATOMS: atom_id res chain seq x y z
N MET A 1 18.29 -13.39 0.18
CA MET A 1 18.68 -12.76 1.45
C MET A 1 17.94 -11.43 1.59
N MET A 2 16.63 -11.50 1.84
CA MET A 2 15.72 -10.39 2.20
C MET A 2 14.52 -10.94 3.01
N ASP A 3 14.13 -12.20 2.81
CA ASP A 3 13.14 -12.92 3.63
C ASP A 3 13.71 -13.51 4.94
N ALA A 4 14.79 -12.94 5.46
CA ALA A 4 15.37 -13.39 6.74
C ALA A 4 14.74 -12.68 7.95
N LEU A 5 13.93 -11.64 7.71
CA LEU A 5 13.24 -10.91 8.75
C LEU A 5 11.94 -11.65 9.11
N PRO A 6 11.72 -12.02 10.38
CA PRO A 6 10.44 -12.59 10.80
C PRO A 6 9.33 -11.53 10.71
N ASP A 7 8.12 -11.94 10.37
CA ASP A 7 6.96 -11.04 10.21
C ASP A 7 6.70 -10.18 11.45
N SER A 8 6.99 -10.71 12.64
CA SER A 8 6.85 -9.99 13.91
C SER A 8 7.78 -8.78 14.05
N ALA A 9 8.93 -8.77 13.35
CA ALA A 9 9.89 -7.68 13.38
C ALA A 9 9.65 -6.63 12.27
N LEU A 10 8.67 -6.87 11.39
CA LEU A 10 8.36 -5.96 10.29
C LEU A 10 7.89 -4.59 10.80
N ALA A 11 7.19 -4.56 11.94
CA ALA A 11 6.72 -3.34 12.58
C ALA A 11 7.87 -2.39 12.96
N ASP A 12 9.03 -2.94 13.32
CA ASP A 12 10.19 -2.16 13.78
C ASP A 12 11.04 -1.60 12.63
N VAL A 13 10.77 -2.01 11.39
CA VAL A 13 11.52 -1.57 10.22
C VAL A 13 11.27 -0.10 9.96
N VAL A 14 12.34 0.67 9.76
CA VAL A 14 12.28 2.06 9.32
C VAL A 14 12.52 2.11 7.82
N ALA A 15 11.52 2.58 7.08
CA ALA A 15 11.63 2.86 5.66
C ALA A 15 12.12 4.30 5.44
N CYS A 16 13.09 4.44 4.53
CA CYS A 16 13.54 5.72 4.01
C CYS A 16 13.04 5.85 2.57
N TYR A 17 12.27 6.89 2.28
CA TYR A 17 11.77 7.17 0.94
C TYR A 17 11.87 8.64 0.61
N ARG A 18 11.94 8.95 -0.69
CA ARG A 18 11.90 10.33 -1.17
C ARG A 18 10.44 10.77 -1.28
N ASP A 19 10.11 11.88 -0.64
CA ASP A 19 8.81 12.51 -0.74
C ASP A 19 8.55 12.95 -2.19
N PRO A 20 7.42 12.55 -2.80
CA PRO A 20 7.13 12.88 -4.18
C PRO A 20 6.82 14.37 -4.40
N GLU A 21 6.36 15.10 -3.39
CA GLU A 21 5.98 16.51 -3.49
C GLU A 21 7.16 17.45 -3.19
N HIS A 22 7.88 17.17 -2.10
CA HIS A 22 8.93 18.05 -1.56
C HIS A 22 10.34 17.60 -1.95
N GLY A 23 10.50 16.33 -2.34
CA GLY A 23 11.78 15.76 -2.75
C GLY A 23 12.78 15.54 -1.62
N ASP A 24 12.40 15.77 -0.36
CA ASP A 24 13.21 15.44 0.81
C ASP A 24 13.10 13.95 1.16
N SER A 25 14.03 13.46 1.98
CA SER A 25 13.99 12.09 2.47
C SER A 25 13.15 12.02 3.73
N ARG A 26 12.12 11.18 3.73
CA ARG A 26 11.28 10.90 4.89
C ARG A 26 11.57 9.53 5.46
N LEU A 27 11.54 9.45 6.78
CA LEU A 27 11.72 8.23 7.55
C LEU A 27 10.42 7.90 8.25
N VAL A 28 9.95 6.66 8.10
CA VAL A 28 8.75 6.18 8.79
C VAL A 28 8.97 4.76 9.26
N ARG A 29 8.57 4.45 10.49
CA ARG A 29 8.52 3.08 10.97
C ARG A 29 7.27 2.41 10.38
N LEU A 30 7.40 1.20 9.85
CA LEU A 30 6.29 0.53 9.20
C LEU A 30 5.11 0.31 10.16
N GLY A 31 5.38 -0.01 11.43
CA GLY A 31 4.35 -0.14 12.46
C GLY A 31 3.57 1.13 12.78
N ASP A 32 4.09 2.31 12.42
CA ASP A 32 3.42 3.60 12.63
C ASP A 32 2.49 3.96 11.45
N LEU A 33 2.49 3.17 10.38
CA LEU A 33 1.57 3.36 9.26
C LEU A 33 0.14 3.01 9.69
N SER A 34 -0.81 3.92 9.46
CA SER A 34 -2.24 3.69 9.73
C SER A 34 -2.76 2.40 9.07
N ARG A 35 -2.21 2.08 7.90
CA ARG A 35 -2.56 0.92 7.08
C ARG A 35 -1.57 -0.25 7.24
N TYR A 36 -0.77 -0.28 8.30
CA TYR A 36 0.20 -1.36 8.53
C TYR A 36 -0.41 -2.78 8.39
N PRO A 37 -1.63 -3.08 8.91
CA PRO A 37 -2.25 -4.39 8.73
C PRO A 37 -2.45 -4.79 7.26
N GLU A 38 -2.79 -3.83 6.39
CA GLU A 38 -2.94 -4.06 4.95
C GLU A 38 -1.59 -4.36 4.31
N LEU A 39 -0.53 -3.66 4.71
CA LEU A 39 0.82 -3.83 4.19
C LEU A 39 1.36 -5.23 4.52
N VAL A 40 1.23 -5.69 5.76
CA VAL A 40 1.75 -7.01 6.18
C VAL A 40 0.97 -8.17 5.55
N ALA A 41 -0.31 -7.98 5.23
CA ALA A 41 -1.09 -8.98 4.52
C ALA A 41 -0.61 -9.23 3.07
N GLN A 42 0.18 -8.31 2.48
CA GLN A 42 0.74 -8.45 1.13
C GLN A 42 1.95 -9.40 1.07
N GLY A 43 2.50 -9.80 2.22
CA GLY A 43 3.58 -10.77 2.35
C GLY A 43 4.86 -10.22 2.98
N PRO A 44 5.95 -11.00 2.96
CA PRO A 44 7.19 -10.66 3.66
C PRO A 44 7.91 -9.47 3.00
N LEU A 45 8.77 -8.79 3.76
CA LEU A 45 9.47 -7.57 3.33
C LEU A 45 10.17 -7.69 1.98
N GLY A 46 10.84 -8.82 1.71
CA GLY A 46 11.51 -9.06 0.44
C GLY A 46 10.56 -9.03 -0.76
N GLN A 47 9.34 -9.55 -0.58
CA GLN A 47 8.29 -9.50 -1.59
C GLN A 47 7.73 -8.08 -1.75
N LEU A 48 7.51 -7.36 -0.64
CA LEU A 48 7.02 -5.97 -0.66
C LEU A 48 7.97 -5.05 -1.44
N MET A 49 9.28 -5.23 -1.26
CA MET A 49 10.33 -4.49 -1.97
C MET A 49 10.37 -4.85 -3.46
N THR A 50 10.51 -6.15 -3.77
CA THR A 50 10.70 -6.62 -5.16
C THR A 50 9.51 -6.25 -6.05
N ARG A 51 8.28 -6.26 -5.51
CA ARG A 51 7.05 -5.92 -6.25
C ARG A 51 6.71 -4.42 -6.23
N ARG A 52 7.59 -3.58 -5.66
CA ARG A 52 7.37 -2.14 -5.43
C ARG A 52 6.07 -1.84 -4.67
N ILE A 53 5.58 -2.77 -3.85
CA ILE A 53 4.37 -2.58 -3.04
C ILE A 53 4.67 -1.54 -1.98
N LEU A 54 5.80 -1.68 -1.27
CA LEU A 54 6.16 -0.75 -0.21
C LEU A 54 6.33 0.68 -0.73
N ASP A 55 7.00 0.85 -1.88
CA ASP A 55 7.22 2.18 -2.47
C ASP A 55 5.91 2.89 -2.80
N ARG A 56 4.96 2.18 -3.45
CA ARG A 56 3.63 2.74 -3.73
C ARG A 56 2.87 3.06 -2.46
N PHE A 57 2.97 2.21 -1.45
CA PHE A 57 2.26 2.37 -0.18
C PHE A 57 2.74 3.58 0.63
N LEU A 58 4.05 3.84 0.63
CA LEU A 58 4.65 4.97 1.35
C LEU A 58 4.37 6.32 0.68
N LYS A 59 4.17 6.32 -0.64
CA LYS A 59 3.95 7.52 -1.45
C LYS A 59 2.47 7.79 -1.74
N ASP A 60 1.60 6.88 -1.35
CA ASP A 60 0.16 7.04 -1.47
C ASP A 60 -0.35 7.91 -0.31
N ASP A 61 -0.66 9.15 -0.64
CA ASP A 61 -1.19 10.20 0.22
C ASP A 61 -2.72 10.20 0.31
N THR A 62 -3.39 9.25 -0.36
CA THR A 62 -4.86 9.18 -0.33
C THR A 62 -5.39 9.01 1.08
N THR A 63 -6.35 9.86 1.42
CA THR A 63 -7.11 9.75 2.65
C THR A 63 -8.00 8.51 2.65
N GLU A 64 -8.47 8.09 3.83
CA GLU A 64 -9.38 6.96 3.94
C GLU A 64 -10.70 7.21 3.17
N ASP A 65 -11.22 8.44 3.23
CA ASP A 65 -12.43 8.84 2.53
C ASP A 65 -12.25 8.80 1.01
N GLU A 66 -11.13 9.31 0.49
CA GLU A 66 -10.82 9.26 -0.95
C GLU A 66 -10.69 7.82 -1.44
N ARG A 67 -10.05 6.93 -0.66
CA ARG A 67 -9.93 5.52 -1.04
C ARG A 67 -11.28 4.80 -1.04
N LYS A 68 -12.15 5.10 -0.08
CA LYS A 68 -13.53 4.57 -0.06
C LYS A 68 -14.32 5.05 -1.28
N ALA A 69 -14.21 6.33 -1.64
CA ALA A 69 -14.85 6.87 -2.83
C ALA A 69 -14.37 6.16 -4.10
N GLN A 70 -13.05 6.02 -4.28
CA GLN A 70 -12.46 5.30 -5.42
C GLN A 70 -12.90 3.84 -5.48
N ALA A 71 -12.98 3.15 -4.34
CA ALA A 71 -13.45 1.77 -4.28
C ALA A 71 -14.94 1.64 -4.65
N LEU A 72 -15.78 2.59 -4.22
CA LEU A 72 -17.20 2.63 -4.58
C LEU A 72 -17.41 2.91 -6.08
N ASP A 73 -16.64 3.85 -6.64
CA ASP A 73 -16.68 4.16 -8.07
C ASP A 73 -16.26 2.93 -8.90
N TRP A 74 -15.19 2.25 -8.52
CA TRP A 74 -14.75 1.02 -9.18
C TRP A 74 -15.80 -0.11 -9.12
N LEU A 75 -16.49 -0.27 -7.98
CA LEU A 75 -17.60 -1.23 -7.85
C LEU A 75 -18.78 -0.86 -8.76
N ALA A 76 -19.08 0.43 -8.91
CA ALA A 76 -20.13 0.92 -9.79
C ALA A 76 -19.80 0.67 -11.26
N GLU A 77 -18.54 0.86 -11.68
CA GLU A 77 -18.06 0.53 -13.03
C GLU A 77 -18.15 -0.98 -13.33
N LEU A 78 -17.74 -1.83 -12.38
CA LEU A 78 -17.85 -3.28 -12.49
C LEU A 78 -19.29 -3.75 -12.68
N ARG A 79 -20.23 -3.15 -11.95
CA ARG A 79 -21.65 -3.46 -12.07
C ARG A 79 -22.18 -3.10 -13.45
N GLN A 80 -21.84 -1.90 -13.95
CA GLN A 80 -22.25 -1.44 -15.29
C GLN A 80 -21.69 -2.35 -16.40
N ASN A 81 -20.44 -2.78 -16.29
CA ASN A 81 -19.83 -3.68 -17.26
C ASN A 81 -20.41 -5.11 -17.21
N THR A 82 -20.83 -5.58 -16.05
CA THR A 82 -21.45 -6.91 -15.91
C THR A 82 -22.89 -6.89 -16.44
N ASP A 83 -23.63 -5.82 -16.21
CA ASP A 83 -25.00 -5.65 -16.70
C ASP A 83 -25.05 -5.40 -18.23
N GLY A 84 -23.99 -4.84 -18.82
CA GLY A 84 -23.85 -4.63 -20.28
C GLY A 84 -23.27 -5.82 -21.07
N GLY A 85 -22.93 -6.93 -20.41
CA GLY A 85 -22.38 -8.14 -21.05
C GLY A 85 -23.40 -9.23 -21.38
N ALA A 86 -24.70 -8.95 -21.25
CA ALA A 86 -25.80 -9.90 -21.40
C ALA A 86 -26.67 -9.69 -22.65
N GLU A 87 -26.12 -9.08 -23.71
CA GLU A 87 -26.77 -8.92 -25.02
C GLU A 87 -26.15 -9.81 -26.10
#